data_AF-A0AB34H8U2-F1
#
_entry.id   AF-A0AB34H8U2-F1
#
_cell.length_a   1.000
_cell.length_b   1.000
_cell.length_c   1.000
_cell.angle_alpha   90.00
_cell.angle_beta   90.00
_cell.angle_gamma   90.00
#
_symmetry.space_group_name_H-M   'P 1'
#
loop_
_entity.id
_entity.type
_entity.pdbx_description
1 polymer ?
#
loop_
_entity_poly.entity_id
_entity_poly.type
_entity_poly.pdbx_seq_one_letter_code
_entity_poly.pdbx_strand_id
1 'polypeptide(L)'
;MPWGSKMPFGHLMSEFGGSGTGGWVRGVSFSVSGSRPAWVSHDSTVSVADASKSVQVSTLKTEFLPLLSVSFISENSVLAAGYDCCPMLFNYKDCGCLTFVSKLDIPKQSIQRNVSAMERLHNMAKRATTEDRNTALETLHQNSITQVSIYEVGEQDCREFCTTGIDGAMAIWDFQTLESSIQGLRIMCS
;
A
#
# COMPACT_ATOMS: atom_id res chain seq x y z
N MET A 1 -7.46 -15.35 -22.94
CA MET A 1 -7.11 -14.42 -21.84
C MET A 1 -8.24 -14.47 -20.82
N PRO A 2 -7.99 -14.24 -19.51
CA PRO A 2 -9.02 -14.29 -18.47
C PRO A 2 -10.23 -13.38 -18.76
N TRP A 3 -9.99 -12.30 -19.50
CA TRP A 3 -10.96 -11.26 -19.84
C TRP A 3 -11.74 -11.49 -21.13
N GLY A 4 -11.61 -12.66 -21.76
CA GLY A 4 -12.36 -13.03 -22.96
C GLY A 4 -11.48 -13.42 -24.15
N SER A 5 -12.15 -13.71 -25.28
CA SER A 5 -11.54 -14.25 -26.50
C SER A 5 -11.35 -13.22 -27.62
N LYS A 6 -12.04 -12.08 -27.58
CA LYS A 6 -11.92 -10.99 -28.57
C LYS A 6 -11.80 -9.65 -27.86
N MET A 7 -10.76 -8.88 -28.20
CA MET A 7 -10.47 -7.58 -27.60
C MET A 7 -10.23 -6.53 -28.69
N PRO A 8 -11.27 -6.11 -29.44
CA PRO A 8 -11.11 -5.02 -30.39
C PRO A 8 -10.81 -3.71 -29.64
N PHE A 9 -10.14 -2.78 -30.33
CA PHE A 9 -9.77 -1.49 -29.74
C PHE A 9 -10.99 -0.75 -29.18
N GLY A 10 -10.90 -0.29 -27.94
CA GLY A 10 -11.98 0.43 -27.25
C GLY A 10 -13.11 -0.45 -26.70
N HIS A 11 -13.01 -1.77 -26.77
CA HIS A 11 -14.03 -2.66 -26.21
C HIS A 11 -14.00 -2.63 -24.67
N LEU A 12 -15.17 -2.44 -24.06
CA LEU A 12 -15.35 -2.52 -22.61
C LEU A 12 -15.30 -3.98 -22.18
N MET A 13 -14.23 -4.38 -21.49
CA MET A 13 -14.08 -5.75 -20.98
C MET A 13 -14.94 -6.01 -19.75
N SER A 14 -14.94 -5.06 -18.83
CA SER A 14 -15.68 -5.14 -17.56
C SER A 14 -15.87 -3.75 -17.00
N GLU A 15 -16.98 -3.55 -16.30
CA GLU A 15 -17.27 -2.34 -15.53
C GLU A 15 -17.57 -2.75 -14.09
N PHE A 16 -16.93 -2.07 -13.14
CA PHE A 16 -17.06 -2.35 -11.72
C PHE A 16 -17.59 -1.10 -11.02
N GLY A 17 -18.80 -1.19 -10.48
CA GLY A 17 -19.53 -0.07 -9.90
C GLY A 17 -21.00 -0.10 -10.33
N GLY A 18 -21.92 0.41 -9.51
CA GLY A 18 -23.32 0.54 -9.96
C GLY A 18 -24.47 0.39 -8.97
N SER A 19 -24.26 0.41 -7.65
CA SER A 19 -25.41 0.40 -6.71
C SER A 19 -25.15 1.18 -5.42
N GLY A 20 -25.19 2.52 -5.49
CA GLY A 20 -25.32 3.40 -4.32
C GLY A 20 -24.25 4.51 -4.16
N THR A 21 -24.00 4.88 -2.90
CA THR A 21 -23.13 5.96 -2.39
C THR A 21 -21.62 5.68 -2.57
N GLY A 22 -21.18 5.36 -3.79
CA GLY A 22 -19.77 5.07 -4.08
C GLY A 22 -18.86 6.30 -4.02
N GLY A 23 -17.55 6.06 -3.89
CA GLY A 23 -16.51 7.09 -3.95
C GLY A 23 -15.79 7.14 -5.32
N TRP A 24 -15.12 8.26 -5.61
CA TRP A 24 -14.25 8.37 -6.78
C TRP A 24 -13.09 7.37 -6.69
N VAL A 25 -12.87 6.60 -7.77
CA VAL A 25 -11.71 5.72 -7.90
C VAL A 25 -10.46 6.58 -8.02
N ARG A 26 -9.51 6.38 -7.11
CA ARG A 26 -8.28 7.19 -7.00
C ARG A 26 -7.06 6.48 -7.59
N GLY A 27 -7.02 5.16 -7.50
CA GLY A 27 -5.91 4.35 -8.01
C GLY A 27 -6.39 2.99 -8.46
N VAL A 28 -5.71 2.44 -9.47
CA VAL A 28 -5.96 1.11 -10.03
C VAL A 28 -4.63 0.39 -10.29
N SER A 29 -4.60 -0.93 -10.16
CA SER A 29 -3.43 -1.75 -10.45
C SER A 29 -3.84 -3.15 -10.88
N PHE A 30 -3.13 -3.75 -11.83
CA PHE A 30 -3.31 -5.16 -12.21
C PHE A 30 -2.30 -6.04 -11.48
N SER A 31 -2.71 -7.27 -11.15
CA SER A 31 -1.79 -8.31 -10.69
C SER A 31 -0.80 -8.69 -11.78
N VAL A 32 0.27 -9.41 -11.39
CA VAL A 32 1.35 -9.83 -12.30
C VAL A 32 0.80 -10.66 -13.47
N SER A 33 -0.15 -11.56 -13.19
CA SER A 33 -0.82 -12.34 -14.23
C SER A 33 -1.78 -11.53 -15.12
N GLY A 34 -2.12 -10.31 -14.71
CA GLY A 34 -3.15 -9.48 -15.34
C GLY A 34 -4.58 -10.00 -15.15
N SER A 35 -4.78 -11.06 -14.35
CA SER A 35 -6.11 -11.65 -14.12
C SER A 35 -6.95 -10.92 -13.08
N ARG A 36 -6.32 -10.05 -12.28
CA ARG A 36 -6.96 -9.35 -11.17
C ARG A 36 -6.65 -7.87 -11.17
N PRO A 37 -7.62 -6.97 -11.40
CA PRO A 37 -7.49 -5.57 -11.08
C PRO A 37 -7.85 -5.32 -9.62
N ALA A 38 -7.12 -4.43 -8.98
CA ALA A 38 -7.41 -3.83 -7.69
C ALA A 38 -7.65 -2.33 -7.89
N TRP A 39 -8.53 -1.76 -7.07
CA TRP A 39 -8.74 -0.31 -7.04
C TRP A 39 -9.04 0.18 -5.64
N VAL A 40 -8.80 1.47 -5.43
CA VAL A 40 -9.12 2.19 -4.20
C VAL A 40 -10.02 3.39 -4.49
N SER A 41 -10.96 3.64 -3.60
CA SER A 41 -11.97 4.67 -3.78
C SER A 41 -12.05 5.64 -2.61
N HIS A 42 -12.56 6.85 -2.89
CA HIS A 42 -12.69 7.93 -1.91
C HIS A 42 -13.69 7.64 -0.77
N ASP A 43 -14.43 6.54 -0.86
CA ASP A 43 -15.29 6.02 0.20
C ASP A 43 -14.53 5.07 1.14
N SER A 44 -13.20 5.16 1.25
CA SER A 44 -12.36 4.30 2.11
C SER A 44 -12.51 2.81 1.85
N THR A 45 -12.69 2.42 0.59
CA THR A 45 -12.73 1.02 0.16
C THR A 45 -11.49 0.62 -0.65
N VAL A 46 -11.11 -0.65 -0.49
CA VAL A 46 -10.19 -1.36 -1.40
C VAL A 46 -11.00 -2.48 -2.03
N SER A 47 -10.88 -2.66 -3.34
CA SER A 47 -11.61 -3.69 -4.07
C SER A 47 -10.67 -4.46 -4.99
N VAL A 48 -10.97 -5.75 -5.19
CA VAL A 48 -10.29 -6.61 -6.16
C VAL A 48 -11.34 -7.37 -6.95
N ALA A 49 -11.21 -7.42 -8.27
CA ALA A 49 -11.97 -8.33 -9.13
C ALA A 49 -11.07 -9.47 -9.60
N ASP A 50 -11.63 -10.67 -9.77
CA ASP A 50 -10.89 -11.85 -10.25
C ASP A 50 -11.57 -12.45 -11.48
N ALA A 51 -10.96 -12.25 -12.66
CA ALA A 51 -11.49 -12.77 -13.92
C ALA A 51 -11.46 -14.30 -14.01
N SER A 52 -10.62 -14.98 -13.21
CA SER A 52 -10.61 -16.44 -13.16
C SER A 52 -11.84 -17.03 -12.45
N LYS A 53 -12.58 -16.20 -11.68
CA LYS A 53 -13.73 -16.61 -10.86
C LYS A 53 -15.02 -15.92 -11.28
N SER A 54 -15.32 -15.94 -12.58
CA SER A 54 -16.51 -15.30 -13.14
C SER A 54 -16.61 -13.80 -12.82
N VAL A 55 -15.45 -13.13 -12.69
CA VAL A 55 -15.34 -11.70 -12.42
C VAL A 55 -16.00 -11.28 -11.09
N GLN A 56 -15.85 -12.09 -10.05
CA GLN A 56 -16.31 -11.72 -8.71
C GLN A 56 -15.51 -10.56 -8.12
N VAL A 57 -16.23 -9.59 -7.53
CA VAL A 57 -15.64 -8.43 -6.85
C VAL A 57 -15.67 -8.66 -5.34
N SER A 58 -14.51 -8.51 -4.71
CA SER A 58 -14.35 -8.48 -3.25
C SER A 58 -14.03 -7.06 -2.84
N THR A 59 -14.88 -6.45 -2.01
CA THR A 59 -14.72 -5.07 -1.54
C THR A 59 -14.56 -5.07 -0.02
N LEU A 60 -13.48 -4.46 0.43
CA LEU A 60 -13.19 -4.23 1.84
C LEU A 60 -13.39 -2.75 2.17
N LYS A 61 -14.41 -2.45 2.98
CA LYS A 61 -14.56 -1.15 3.62
C LYS A 61 -13.62 -1.08 4.81
N THR A 62 -12.78 -0.05 4.85
CA THR A 62 -11.82 0.16 5.93
C THR A 62 -12.31 1.23 6.90
N GLU A 63 -11.76 1.23 8.11
CA GLU A 63 -11.94 2.31 9.10
C GLU A 63 -10.98 3.50 8.89
N PHE A 64 -10.08 3.38 7.91
CA PHE A 64 -9.06 4.36 7.59
C PHE A 64 -9.61 5.51 6.73
N LEU A 65 -8.83 6.59 6.61
CA LEU A 65 -9.08 7.64 5.66
C LEU A 65 -8.90 7.13 4.22
N PRO A 66 -9.43 7.85 3.21
CA PRO A 66 -9.40 7.36 1.86
C PRO A 66 -7.98 7.12 1.33
N LEU A 67 -7.86 6.04 0.56
CA LEU A 67 -6.62 5.65 -0.10
C LEU A 67 -6.54 6.32 -1.48
N LEU A 68 -5.33 6.69 -1.88
CA LEU A 68 -5.08 7.45 -3.11
C LEU A 68 -4.34 6.65 -4.18
N SER A 69 -3.52 5.68 -3.75
CA SER A 69 -2.73 4.84 -4.64
C SER A 69 -2.81 3.39 -4.20
N VAL A 70 -2.71 2.48 -5.17
CA VAL A 70 -2.74 1.04 -4.96
C VAL A 70 -1.77 0.36 -5.93
N SER A 71 -1.08 -0.69 -5.49
CA SER A 71 -0.22 -1.51 -6.34
C SER A 71 -0.27 -2.96 -5.89
N PHE A 72 -0.44 -3.89 -6.82
CA PHE A 72 -0.06 -5.28 -6.53
C PHE A 72 1.45 -5.35 -6.28
N ILE A 73 1.83 -6.20 -5.33
CA ILE A 73 3.23 -6.50 -5.00
C ILE A 73 3.55 -8.00 -5.14
N SER A 74 2.50 -8.82 -5.22
CA SER A 74 2.52 -10.23 -5.62
C SER A 74 1.17 -10.55 -6.27
N GLU A 75 0.91 -11.80 -6.65
CA GLU A 75 -0.39 -12.18 -7.24
C GLU A 75 -1.58 -12.04 -6.25
N ASN A 76 -1.28 -12.08 -4.95
CA ASN A 76 -2.28 -12.07 -3.88
C ASN A 76 -2.18 -10.85 -2.95
N SER A 77 -1.05 -10.14 -2.93
CA SER A 77 -0.85 -9.02 -2.01
C SER A 77 -0.87 -7.67 -2.71
N VAL A 78 -1.52 -6.71 -2.05
CA VAL A 78 -1.75 -5.36 -2.54
C VAL A 78 -1.29 -4.34 -1.50
N LEU A 79 -0.48 -3.39 -1.92
CA LEU A 79 -0.19 -2.18 -1.16
C LEU A 79 -1.17 -1.07 -1.51
N ALA A 80 -1.57 -0.30 -0.51
CA ALA A 80 -2.25 0.97 -0.73
C ALA A 80 -1.80 2.02 0.28
N ALA A 81 -1.91 3.29 -0.10
CA ALA A 81 -1.59 4.41 0.77
C ALA A 81 -2.45 5.64 0.41
N GLY A 82 -2.59 6.58 1.34
CA GLY A 82 -3.40 7.77 1.13
C GLY A 82 -3.34 8.77 2.28
N TYR A 83 -4.50 9.23 2.72
CA TYR A 83 -4.64 10.32 3.70
C TYR A 83 -4.16 9.96 5.12
N ASP A 84 -4.08 8.67 5.45
CA ASP A 84 -3.46 8.20 6.71
C ASP A 84 -1.94 8.39 6.77
N CYS A 85 -1.30 8.85 5.68
CA CYS A 85 0.15 9.08 5.59
C CYS A 85 0.99 7.80 5.87
N CYS A 86 0.38 6.63 5.72
CA CYS A 86 0.97 5.33 6.06
C CYS A 86 0.70 4.31 4.94
N PRO A 87 1.72 3.60 4.43
CA PRO A 87 1.50 2.46 3.55
C PRO A 87 0.86 1.29 4.30
N MET A 88 -0.11 0.65 3.65
CA MET A 88 -0.93 -0.43 4.21
C MET A 88 -0.92 -1.64 3.29
N LEU A 89 -0.87 -2.82 3.89
CA LEU A 89 -0.88 -4.09 3.19
C LEU A 89 -2.23 -4.78 3.30
N PHE A 90 -2.68 -5.30 2.16
CA PHE A 90 -3.89 -6.11 2.01
C PHE A 90 -3.53 -7.43 1.32
N ASN A 91 -4.30 -8.47 1.62
CA ASN A 91 -4.14 -9.78 1.00
C ASN A 91 -5.49 -10.24 0.41
N TYR A 92 -5.47 -10.68 -0.84
CA TYR A 92 -6.58 -11.28 -1.56
C TYR A 92 -6.35 -12.79 -1.61
N LYS A 93 -7.11 -13.52 -0.79
CA LYS A 93 -7.00 -14.98 -0.70
C LYS A 93 -7.73 -15.66 -1.86
N ASP A 94 -7.32 -16.88 -2.19
CA ASP A 94 -7.96 -17.67 -3.25
C ASP A 94 -9.44 -17.97 -3.00
N CYS A 95 -9.91 -17.90 -1.76
CA CYS A 95 -11.35 -17.95 -1.45
C CYS A 95 -12.15 -16.71 -1.90
N GLY A 96 -11.51 -15.73 -2.54
CA GLY A 96 -12.14 -14.49 -3.01
C GLY A 96 -12.30 -13.43 -1.90
N CYS A 97 -11.55 -13.58 -0.80
CA CYS A 97 -11.65 -12.70 0.36
C CYS A 97 -10.48 -11.73 0.41
N LEU A 98 -10.78 -10.44 0.28
CA LEU A 98 -9.83 -9.35 0.53
C LEU A 98 -9.80 -8.99 2.02
N THR A 99 -8.62 -9.02 2.62
CA THR A 99 -8.42 -8.74 4.04
C THR A 99 -7.29 -7.74 4.26
N PHE A 100 -7.46 -6.85 5.23
CA PHE A 100 -6.38 -6.00 5.74
C PHE A 100 -5.36 -6.85 6.50
N VAL A 101 -4.06 -6.55 6.33
CA VAL A 101 -2.95 -7.25 6.98
C VAL A 101 -2.29 -6.36 8.03
N SER A 102 -1.69 -5.25 7.62
CA SER A 102 -0.97 -4.36 8.54
C SER A 102 -0.72 -2.97 7.95
N LYS A 103 -0.56 -1.99 8.83
CA LYS A 103 0.16 -0.74 8.54
C LYS A 103 1.67 -1.06 8.52
N LEU A 104 2.42 -0.48 7.59
CA LEU A 104 3.85 -0.81 7.39
C LEU A 104 4.78 0.23 8.00
N ASP A 105 4.27 1.41 8.33
CA ASP A 105 5.01 2.44 9.03
C ASP A 105 4.76 2.35 10.53
N ILE A 106 5.36 1.34 11.14
CA ILE A 106 5.31 1.15 12.59
C ILE A 106 6.52 1.87 13.19
N PRO A 107 6.31 2.87 14.07
CA PRO A 107 7.40 3.50 14.79
C PRO A 107 8.22 2.41 15.47
N LYS A 108 9.54 2.40 15.24
CA LYS A 108 10.41 1.49 15.97
C LYS A 108 10.21 1.81 17.46
N GLN A 109 9.53 0.94 18.20
CA GLN A 109 9.64 0.96 19.65
C GLN A 109 11.14 0.98 19.93
N SER A 110 11.56 1.95 20.74
CA SER A 110 12.96 2.15 21.07
C SER A 110 13.50 0.90 21.76
N ILE A 111 13.93 -0.07 20.97
CA ILE A 111 14.97 -1.01 21.37
C ILE A 111 16.08 -0.08 21.85
N GLN A 112 16.60 -0.27 23.07
CA GLN A 112 17.84 0.33 23.52
C GLN A 112 18.96 -0.09 22.56
N ARG A 113 18.99 0.48 21.37
CA ARG A 113 20.10 0.40 20.44
C ARG A 113 21.12 1.38 20.99
N ASN A 114 22.36 0.91 21.12
CA ASN A 114 23.49 1.78 21.38
C ASN A 114 23.59 2.77 20.21
N VAL A 115 22.96 3.93 20.38
CA VAL A 115 22.98 5.04 19.42
C VAL A 115 24.44 5.41 19.20
N SER A 116 24.90 5.38 17.94
CA SER A 116 26.30 5.69 17.61
C SER A 116 26.65 7.13 18.02
N ALA A 117 27.93 7.42 18.24
CA ALA A 117 28.36 8.77 18.60
C ALA A 117 27.93 9.83 17.56
N MET A 118 27.95 9.49 16.27
CA MET A 118 27.50 10.37 15.19
C MET A 118 25.98 10.62 15.24
N GLU A 119 25.20 9.57 15.49
CA GLU A 119 23.74 9.65 15.58
C GLU A 119 23.30 10.42 16.83
N ARG A 120 24.02 10.28 17.95
CA ARG A 120 23.83 11.13 19.14
C ARG A 120 24.11 12.60 18.85
N LEU A 121 25.20 12.89 18.13
CA LEU A 121 25.60 14.26 17.80
C LEU A 121 24.59 14.92 16.85
N HIS A 122 24.09 14.18 15.86
CA HIS A 122 22.99 14.64 15.00
C HIS A 122 21.70 14.92 15.78
N ASN A 123 21.32 14.03 16.71
CA ASN A 123 20.12 14.22 17.52
C ASN A 123 20.24 15.40 18.48
N MET A 124 21.42 15.65 19.05
CA MET A 124 21.68 16.83 19.88
C MET A 124 21.65 18.13 19.08
N ALA A 125 22.23 18.15 17.87
CA ALA A 125 22.19 19.31 16.99
C ALA A 125 20.75 19.67 16.59
N LYS A 126 19.90 18.68 16.30
CA LYS A 126 18.48 18.90 15.96
C LYS A 126 17.66 19.49 17.12
N ARG A 127 17.95 19.09 18.37
CA ARG A 127 17.27 19.61 19.56
C ARG A 127 17.61 21.06 19.90
N ALA A 128 18.76 21.56 19.42
CA ALA A 128 19.16 22.94 19.67
C ALA A 128 18.41 23.97 18.79
N THR A 129 17.61 23.53 17.80
CA THR A 129 17.06 24.40 16.75
C THR A 129 15.53 24.54 16.72
N THR A 130 14.76 23.89 17.60
CA THR A 130 13.28 23.90 17.50
C THR A 130 12.57 24.11 18.83
N GLU A 131 11.80 25.19 18.92
CA GLU A 131 10.76 25.39 19.94
C GLU A 131 9.59 24.43 19.66
N ASP A 132 9.18 23.66 20.68
CA ASP A 132 8.17 22.61 20.64
C ASP A 132 6.76 23.12 20.30
N ARG A 133 6.38 23.04 19.03
CA ARG A 133 4.98 22.88 18.62
C ARG A 133 4.84 21.51 17.97
N ASN A 134 4.42 20.53 18.75
CA ASN A 134 4.37 19.14 18.31
C ASN A 134 3.14 18.88 17.42
N THR A 135 3.22 19.29 16.15
CA THR A 135 2.22 19.00 15.09
C THR A 135 2.67 17.86 14.16
N ALA A 136 3.78 17.19 14.49
CA ALA A 136 4.33 16.11 13.67
C ALA A 136 3.51 14.82 13.84
N LEU A 137 3.22 14.14 12.73
CA LEU A 137 2.63 12.81 12.71
C LEU A 137 3.68 11.77 13.15
N GLU A 138 3.22 10.65 13.71
CA GLU A 138 4.09 9.52 14.06
C GLU A 138 4.58 8.73 12.84
N THR A 139 3.96 8.94 11.68
CA THR A 139 4.35 8.36 10.39
C THR A 139 5.55 9.07 9.79
N LEU A 140 6.34 8.36 9.00
CA LEU A 140 7.44 8.92 8.20
C LEU A 140 6.94 10.05 7.30
N HIS A 141 5.84 9.83 6.58
CA HIS A 141 5.19 10.88 5.81
C HIS A 141 4.41 11.81 6.74
N GLN A 142 4.55 13.11 6.53
CA GLN A 142 3.91 14.17 7.30
C GLN A 142 2.70 14.78 6.58
N ASN A 143 2.36 14.22 5.42
CA ASN A 143 1.15 14.51 4.67
C ASN A 143 0.79 13.31 3.77
N SER A 144 -0.31 13.42 3.04
CA SER A 144 -0.91 12.33 2.26
C SER A 144 0.09 11.72 1.28
N ILE A 145 0.15 10.39 1.25
CA ILE A 145 0.88 9.64 0.24
C ILE A 145 0.03 9.61 -1.03
N THR A 146 0.55 10.16 -2.12
CA THR A 146 -0.18 10.27 -3.40
C THR A 146 0.13 9.14 -4.36
N GLN A 147 1.27 8.47 -4.19
CA GLN A 147 1.69 7.39 -5.08
C GLN A 147 2.47 6.34 -4.32
N VAL A 148 2.17 5.08 -4.66
CA VAL A 148 2.93 3.88 -4.34
C VAL A 148 3.40 3.30 -5.66
N SER A 149 4.69 2.99 -5.78
CA SER A 149 5.26 2.33 -6.96
C SER A 149 6.19 1.20 -6.57
N ILE A 150 6.23 0.16 -7.40
CA ILE A 150 7.25 -0.88 -7.28
C ILE A 150 8.61 -0.26 -7.63
N TYR A 151 9.60 -0.44 -6.76
CA TYR A 151 10.95 0.07 -6.97
C TYR A 151 11.90 -1.04 -7.47
N GLU A 152 11.88 -2.20 -6.82
CA GLU A 152 12.65 -3.38 -7.22
C GLU A 152 11.77 -4.63 -7.20
N VAL A 153 11.83 -5.41 -8.28
CA VAL A 153 11.18 -6.72 -8.38
C VAL A 153 12.26 -7.79 -8.16
N GLY A 154 11.98 -8.74 -7.26
CA GLY A 154 12.79 -9.93 -7.07
C GLY A 154 12.52 -10.99 -8.15
N GLU A 155 12.77 -12.27 -7.85
CA GLU A 155 12.55 -13.34 -8.84
C GLU A 155 11.06 -13.56 -9.18
N GLN A 156 10.17 -13.34 -8.21
CA GLN A 156 8.73 -13.59 -8.37
C GLN A 156 7.85 -12.43 -7.88
N ASP A 157 8.28 -11.75 -6.82
CA ASP A 157 7.50 -10.72 -6.13
C ASP A 157 8.29 -9.41 -5.97
N CYS A 158 7.57 -8.33 -5.64
CA CYS A 158 8.18 -7.05 -5.29
C CYS A 158 9.11 -7.22 -4.07
N ARG A 159 10.33 -6.71 -4.17
CA ARG A 159 11.31 -6.69 -3.07
C ARG A 159 11.27 -5.37 -2.33
N GLU A 160 11.24 -4.27 -3.09
CA GLU A 160 11.23 -2.92 -2.56
C GLU A 160 10.17 -2.08 -3.26
N PHE A 161 9.53 -1.20 -2.50
CA PHE A 161 8.55 -0.24 -3.04
C PHE A 161 8.89 1.18 -2.61
N CYS A 162 8.36 2.15 -3.35
CA CYS A 162 8.54 3.56 -3.11
C CYS A 162 7.19 4.22 -2.79
N THR A 163 7.19 5.18 -1.86
CA THR A 163 6.06 6.08 -1.61
C THR A 163 6.50 7.52 -1.81
N THR A 164 5.63 8.32 -2.42
CA THR A 164 5.81 9.78 -2.52
C THR A 164 4.58 10.50 -2.00
N GLY A 165 4.77 11.57 -1.24
CA GLY A 165 3.69 12.33 -0.63
C GLY A 165 3.68 13.81 -0.99
N ILE A 166 2.59 14.49 -0.63
CA ILE A 166 2.43 15.95 -0.78
C ILE A 166 3.39 16.72 0.14
N ASP A 167 3.91 16.06 1.17
CA ASP A 167 4.98 16.56 2.03
C ASP A 167 6.33 16.71 1.31
N GLY A 168 6.43 16.30 0.03
CA GLY A 168 7.65 16.35 -0.76
C GLY A 168 8.63 15.23 -0.42
N ALA A 169 8.26 14.30 0.46
CA ALA A 169 9.08 13.16 0.81
C ALA A 169 8.95 12.04 -0.22
N MET A 170 10.06 11.33 -0.43
CA MET A 170 10.12 10.07 -1.15
C MET A 170 10.80 9.05 -0.23
N ALA A 171 10.14 7.92 0.03
CA ALA A 171 10.64 6.87 0.91
C ALA A 171 10.69 5.54 0.18
N ILE A 172 11.80 4.80 0.36
CA ILE A 172 11.98 3.44 -0.14
C ILE A 172 11.79 2.48 1.04
N TRP A 173 11.05 1.41 0.80
CA TRP A 173 10.66 0.42 1.78
C TRP A 173 11.09 -0.96 1.30
N ASP A 174 11.87 -1.66 2.12
CA ASP A 174 12.34 -3.03 1.87
C ASP A 174 11.50 -4.03 2.65
N PHE A 175 10.92 -5.02 1.96
CA PHE A 175 10.05 -5.99 2.60
C PHE A 175 10.79 -6.92 3.56
N GLN A 176 12.05 -7.25 3.29
CA GLN A 176 12.83 -8.08 4.22
C GLN A 176 13.00 -7.39 5.59
N THR A 177 13.25 -6.09 5.57
CA THR A 177 13.33 -5.24 6.76
C THR A 177 11.97 -5.12 7.47
N LEU A 178 10.88 -4.99 6.71
CA LEU A 178 9.52 -4.90 7.25
C LEU A 178 9.07 -6.22 7.91
N GLU A 179 9.29 -7.37 7.27
CA GLU A 179 8.97 -8.68 7.85
C GLU A 179 9.77 -8.95 9.13
N SER A 180 10.99 -8.43 9.20
CA SER A 180 11.84 -8.52 10.40
C SER A 180 11.38 -7.59 11.53
N SER A 181 10.73 -6.47 11.22
CA SER A 181 10.33 -5.47 12.21
C SER A 181 8.88 -5.61 12.69
N ILE A 182 8.01 -6.24 11.89
CA ILE A 182 6.58 -6.39 12.16
C ILE A 182 6.28 -7.85 12.49
N GLN A 183 6.04 -8.13 13.76
CA GLN A 183 5.78 -9.50 14.22
C GLN A 183 4.58 -10.13 13.50
N GLY A 184 4.79 -11.29 12.89
CA GLY A 184 3.74 -12.06 12.21
C GLY A 184 3.43 -11.60 10.78
N LEU A 185 4.11 -10.57 10.28
CA LEU A 185 4.02 -10.16 8.88
C LEU A 185 4.74 -11.19 8.00
N ARG A 186 4.00 -11.76 7.04
CA ARG A 186 4.56 -12.59 5.96
C ARG A 186 3.90 -12.16 4.66
N ILE A 187 4.71 -11.66 3.75
CA ILE A 187 4.26 -11.07 2.48
C ILE A 187 4.60 -12.03 1.33
N MET A 188 5.75 -12.69 1.43
CA MET A 188 6.22 -13.66 0.44
C MET A 188 6.06 -15.09 0.97
N CYS A 189 5.48 -15.97 0.16
CA CYS A 189 5.57 -17.41 0.41
C CYS A 189 7.02 -17.81 0.09
N SER A 190 7.76 -18.27 1.11
CA SER A 190 9.04 -18.98 0.90
C SER A 190 8.79 -20.43 0.50
#